data_AF-A0A949J503-F1
#
_entry.id   AF-A0A949J503-F1
#
_cell.length_a   1.000
_cell.length_b   1.000
_cell.length_c   1.000
_cell.angle_alpha   90.00
_cell.angle_beta   90.00
_cell.angle_gamma   90.00
#
_symmetry.space_group_name_H-M   'P 1'
#
loop_
_entity.id
_entity.type
_entity.pdbx_description
1 polymer ?
#
loop_
_entity_poly.entity_id
_entity_poly.type
_entity_poly.pdbx_seq_one_letter_code
_entity_poly.pdbx_strand_id
1 'polypeptide(L)' 'MAKWCTTCDRPVEGDTCEVCGQSVEEPTREPMELKYKFFIVVTVIYLIWRLYQLISWLTH' A
#
# COMPACT_ATOMS: atom_id res chain seq x y z
N MET A 1 -5.32 11.79 -14.29
CA MET A 1 -4.90 11.52 -12.90
C MET A 1 -3.95 12.64 -12.53
N ALA A 2 -4.23 13.39 -11.46
CA ALA A 2 -3.33 14.47 -11.05
C ALA A 2 -2.01 13.85 -10.54
N LYS A 3 -0.89 14.23 -11.15
CA LYS A 3 0.45 13.80 -10.75
C LYS A 3 0.98 14.74 -9.68
N TRP A 4 1.74 14.21 -8.73
CA TRP A 4 2.30 15.02 -7.63
C TRP A 4 3.71 15.51 -7.99
N CYS A 5 3.89 16.83 -8.09
CA CYS A 5 5.21 17.41 -8.26
C CYS A 5 5.90 17.52 -6.89
N THR A 6 6.97 16.74 -6.67
CA THR A 6 7.74 16.74 -5.42
C THR A 6 8.51 18.05 -5.17
N THR A 7 8.87 18.77 -6.24
CA THR A 7 9.62 20.04 -6.13
C THR A 7 8.74 21.20 -5.67
N CYS A 8 7.49 21.25 -6.14
CA CYS A 8 6.56 22.34 -5.84
C CYS A 8 5.46 21.93 -4.85
N ASP A 9 5.50 20.68 -4.38
CA ASP A 9 4.54 20.03 -3.48
C ASP A 9 3.08 20.31 -3.85
N ARG A 10 2.76 20.10 -5.13
CA ARG A 10 1.44 20.42 -5.68
C ARG A 10 0.94 19.36 -6.66
N PRO A 11 -0.40 19.24 -6.82
CA PRO A 11 -0.97 18.47 -7.90
C PRO A 11 -0.74 19.19 -9.25
N VAL A 12 -0.44 18.39 -10.27
CA VAL A 12 -0.20 18.82 -11.65
C VAL A 12 -1.03 17.95 -12.59
N GLU A 13 -1.71 18.58 -13.54
CA GLU A 13 -2.50 17.90 -14.57
C GLU A 13 -1.68 17.81 -15.86
N GLY A 14 -0.64 16.97 -15.87
CA GLY A 14 0.23 16.79 -17.03
C GLY A 14 1.56 16.12 -16.69
N ASP A 15 2.37 15.88 -17.71
CA ASP A 15 3.71 15.28 -17.57
C ASP A 15 4.78 16.30 -17.14
N THR A 16 4.45 17.58 -17.16
CA THR A 16 5.36 18.69 -16.83
C THR A 16 4.68 19.63 -15.84
N CYS A 17 5.40 20.02 -14.79
CA CYS A 17 4.93 21.02 -13.85
C CYS A 17 4.94 22.41 -14.49
N GLU A 18 3.80 23.09 -14.52
CA GLU A 18 3.65 24.44 -15.09
C GLU A 18 4.44 25.52 -14.32
N VAL A 19 4.88 25.22 -13.09
CA VAL A 19 5.58 26.18 -12.21
C VAL A 19 7.09 26.04 -12.33
N CYS A 20 7.63 24.82 -12.21
CA CYS A 20 9.07 24.58 -12.21
C CYS A 20 9.58 24.01 -13.53
N GLY A 21 8.70 23.69 -14.49
CA GLY A 21 9.07 23.12 -15.78
C GLY A 21 9.66 21.71 -15.72
N GLN A 22 9.68 21.07 -14.55
CA GLN A 22 10.21 19.72 -14.37
C GLN A 22 9.20 18.68 -14.83
N SER A 23 9.69 17.57 -15.38
CA SER A 23 8.86 16.41 -15.69
C SER A 23 8.39 15.75 -14.40
N VAL A 24 7.08 15.53 -14.27
CA VAL A 24 6.46 14.83 -13.14
C VAL A 24 6.26 13.38 -13.54
N GLU A 25 7.18 12.52 -13.11
CA GLU A 25 7.05 11.09 -13.30
C GLU A 25 5.94 10.53 -12.41
N GLU A 26 5.15 9.61 -12.96
CA GLU A 26 4.17 8.88 -12.17
C GLU A 26 4.91 7.90 -11.25
N PRO A 27 4.67 7.90 -9.94
CA PRO A 27 5.35 6.96 -9.05
C PRO A 27 5.05 5.53 -9.50
N THR A 28 6.10 4.82 -9.89
CA THR A 28 6.02 3.40 -10.22
C THR A 28 5.57 2.66 -8.97
N ARG A 29 4.36 2.08 -9.01
CA ARG A 29 3.93 1.14 -7.98
C ARG A 29 4.80 -0.10 -8.11
N GLU A 30 5.86 -0.17 -7.32
CA GLU A 30 6.70 -1.35 -7.28
C GLU A 30 5.83 -2.55 -6.85
N PRO A 31 5.91 -3.68 -7.57
CA PRO A 31 5.18 -4.87 -7.18
C PRO A 31 5.67 -5.33 -5.80
N MET A 32 4.79 -5.32 -4.81
CA MET A 32 5.09 -5.78 -3.45
C MET A 32 5.72 -7.18 -3.48
N GLU A 33 6.85 -7.37 -2.78
CA GLU A 33 7.57 -8.64 -2.83
C GLU A 33 6.68 -9.82 -2.40
N LEU A 34 6.76 -10.93 -3.13
CA LEU A 34 6.00 -12.16 -2.88
C LEU A 34 6.14 -12.69 -1.44
N LYS A 35 7.29 -12.42 -0.79
CA LYS A 35 7.54 -12.76 0.62
C LYS A 35 6.51 -12.14 1.57
N TYR A 36 6.13 -10.88 1.33
CA TYR A 36 5.11 -10.21 2.16
C TYR A 36 3.73 -10.82 1.97
N LYS A 37 3.38 -11.22 0.74
CA LYS A 37 2.11 -11.91 0.46
C LYS A 37 2.01 -13.24 1.21
N PHE A 38 3.08 -14.05 1.21
CA PHE A 38 3.11 -15.30 1.96
C PHE A 38 2.96 -15.07 3.48
N PHE A 39 3.69 -14.10 4.03
CA PHE A 39 3.62 -13.77 5.45
C PHE A 39 2.23 -13.31 5.89
N ILE A 40 1.56 -12.48 5.07
CA ILE A 40 0.19 -12.03 5.31
C ILE A 40 -0.76 -13.23 5.36
N VAL A 41 -0.67 -14.16 4.40
CA VAL A 41 -1.54 -15.34 4.35
C VAL A 41 -1.39 -16.21 5.60
N VAL A 42 -0.15 -16.53 6.00
CA VAL A 42 0.11 -17.33 7.21
C VAL A 42 -0.40 -16.64 8.46
N THR A 43 -0.21 -15.32 8.56
CA THR A 43 -0.69 -14.51 9.69
C THR A 43 -2.21 -14.55 9.79
N VAL A 44 -2.94 -14.40 8.68
CA VAL A 44 -4.41 -14.46 8.66
C VAL A 44 -4.91 -15.83 9.12
N ILE A 45 -4.31 -16.92 8.62
CA ILE A 45 -4.68 -18.29 9.03
C ILE A 45 -4.46 -18.48 10.53
N TYR A 46 -3.32 -18.03 11.06
CA TYR A 46 -3.02 -18.11 12.48
C TYR A 46 -4.02 -17.33 13.35
N LEU A 47 -4.38 -16.11 12.93
CA LEU A 47 -5.36 -15.30 13.65
C LEU A 47 -6.75 -15.94 13.68
N ILE A 48 -7.21 -16.51 12.56
CA ILE A 48 -8.49 -17.23 12.51
C ILE A 48 -8.48 -18.42 13.46
N TRP A 49 -7.42 -19.24 13.41
CA TRP A 49 -7.27 -20.38 14.31
C TRP A 49 -7.24 -19.94 15.78
N ARG A 50 -6.51 -18.87 16.10
CA ARG A 50 -6.41 -18.34 17.46
C ARG A 50 -7.72 -17.72 17.96
N LEU A 51 -8.50 -17.06 17.10
CA LEU A 51 -9.84 -16.57 17.42
C LEU A 51 -10.79 -17.73 17.71
N TYR A 52 -10.75 -18.80 16.90
CA TYR A 52 -11.52 -20.01 17.16
C TYR A 52 -11.18 -20.62 18.52
N GLN A 53 -9.88 -20.72 18.82
CA GLN A 53 -9.43 -21.24 20.11
C GLN A 53 -9.91 -20.37 21.28
N LEU A 54 -9.83 -19.04 21.15
CA LEU A 54 -10.32 -18.09 22.16
C LEU A 54 -11.83 -18.21 22.38
N ILE A 55 -12.62 -18.27 21.29
CA ILE A 55 -14.08 -18.42 21.38
C ILE A 55 -14.43 -19.76 22.03
N SER A 56 -13.77 -20.84 21.62
CA SER A 56 -13.96 -22.17 22.20
C SER A 56 -13.58 -22.21 23.69
N TRP A 57 -12.60 -21.41 24.12
CA TRP A 57 -12.23 -21.30 25.52
C TRP A 57 -13.23 -20.47 26.32
N LEU A 58 -13.84 -19.46 25.71
CA LEU A 58 -14.86 -18.62 26.34
C LEU A 58 -16.20 -19.35 26.55
N THR A 59 -16.49 -20.34 25.70
CA THR A 59 -17.72 -21.14 25.77
C THR A 59 -17.60 -22.40 26.63
N HIS A 60 -16.38 -22.79 27.03
CA HIS A 60 -16.12 -23.88 27.99
C HIS A 60 -16.01 -23.32 29.41
#